data_AF-A0A0N0D0F5-F1
#
_entry.id   AF-A0A0N0D0F5-F1
#
_cell.length_a   1.000
_cell.length_b   1.000
_cell.length_c   1.000
_cell.angle_alpha   90.00
_cell.angle_beta   90.00
_cell.angle_gamma   90.00
#
_symmetry.space_group_name_H-M   'P 1'
#
loop_
_entity.id
_entity.type
_entity.pdbx_description
1 polymer ?
#
loop_
_entity_poly.entity_id
_entity_poly.type
_entity_poly.pdbx_seq_one_letter_code
_entity_poly.pdbx_strand_id
1 'polypeptide(L)'
;ADTDTLHTLPEPLDYTPNIELGTVEMPISLEISPTNCKQCEEKLVRLQQELTATVQKLTQTEESLSQALTDLYFAQNDIAQKEEIIDQLTIKYNLLIGYTMDVSAGWYLMSGPNTDAYPKTVPDECIEVMYIYKDNRYEMVDYFPARQGVWVKFRQACQMTVEGNLE
;
A
#
# COMPACT_ATOMS: atom_id res chain seq x y z
N ALA A 1 -45.27 -4.32 51.94
CA ALA A 1 -45.56 -4.30 50.50
C ALA A 1 -45.23 -5.69 50.01
N ASP A 2 -46.13 -6.65 50.20
CA ASP A 2 -47.20 -6.99 49.24
C ASP A 2 -46.63 -7.18 47.83
N THR A 3 -46.50 -8.44 47.40
CA THR A 3 -47.58 -9.12 46.67
C THR A 3 -47.32 -10.63 46.67
N ASP A 4 -48.17 -11.36 47.37
CA ASP A 4 -48.27 -12.81 47.34
C ASP A 4 -49.13 -13.20 46.12
N THR A 5 -48.51 -13.47 44.97
CA THR A 5 -49.22 -13.95 43.78
C THR A 5 -49.44 -15.45 43.92
N LEU A 6 -50.62 -15.82 44.44
CA LEU A 6 -51.16 -17.18 44.38
C LEU A 6 -51.42 -17.56 42.91
N HIS A 7 -50.57 -18.42 42.36
CA HIS A 7 -50.85 -19.10 41.10
C HIS A 7 -51.78 -20.29 41.39
N THR A 8 -53.05 -20.18 40.98
CA THR A 8 -53.95 -21.32 40.88
C THR A 8 -53.44 -22.28 39.80
N LEU A 9 -53.12 -23.52 40.20
CA LEU A 9 -52.85 -24.60 39.26
C LEU A 9 -54.12 -24.87 38.43
N PRO A 10 -54.01 -25.13 37.11
CA PRO A 10 -55.15 -25.61 36.34
C PRO A 10 -55.67 -26.93 36.94
N GLU A 11 -56.98 -27.17 36.81
CA GLU A 11 -57.64 -28.38 37.32
C GLU A 11 -56.83 -29.63 36.96
N PRO A 12 -56.73 -30.62 37.88
CA PRO A 12 -56.05 -31.86 37.57
C PRO A 12 -56.64 -32.44 36.30
N LEU A 13 -55.79 -32.69 35.30
CA LEU A 13 -56.15 -33.46 34.13
C LEU A 13 -56.62 -34.83 34.61
N ASP A 14 -57.94 -35.02 34.66
CA ASP A 14 -58.56 -36.30 34.94
C ASP A 14 -58.20 -37.25 33.80
N TYR A 15 -57.08 -37.94 33.95
CA TYR A 15 -56.66 -38.99 33.03
C TYR A 15 -57.47 -40.25 33.38
N THR A 16 -58.66 -40.38 32.80
CA THR A 16 -59.38 -41.67 32.85
C THR A 16 -58.67 -42.64 31.90
N PRO A 17 -58.05 -43.72 32.39
CA PRO A 17 -57.42 -44.71 31.52
C PRO A 17 -58.48 -45.30 30.58
N ASN A 18 -58.17 -45.35 29.29
CA ASN A 18 -59.03 -45.99 28.31
C ASN A 18 -59.06 -47.49 28.58
N ILE A 19 -60.20 -47.98 29.08
CA ILE A 19 -60.40 -49.37 29.54
C ILE A 19 -60.18 -50.39 28.39
N GLU A 20 -60.24 -49.97 27.13
CA GLU A 20 -59.96 -50.84 25.98
C GLU A 20 -58.47 -51.16 25.80
N LEU A 21 -57.56 -50.39 26.42
CA LEU A 21 -56.10 -50.54 26.27
C LEU A 21 -55.41 -51.19 27.49
N GLY A 22 -56.18 -51.72 28.46
CA GLY A 22 -55.66 -52.47 29.61
C GLY A 22 -56.03 -51.88 30.97
N THR A 23 -55.91 -52.68 32.03
CA THR A 23 -56.21 -52.31 33.42
C THR A 23 -54.94 -52.20 34.26
N VAL A 24 -55.02 -51.55 35.43
CA VAL A 24 -53.88 -51.39 36.36
C VAL A 24 -53.35 -52.74 36.89
N GLU A 25 -54.18 -53.79 36.87
CA GLU A 25 -53.80 -55.15 37.27
C GLU A 25 -53.04 -55.94 36.17
N MET A 26 -53.13 -55.49 34.91
CA MET A 26 -52.39 -56.05 33.77
C MET A 26 -51.79 -54.92 32.94
N PRO A 27 -50.67 -54.32 33.39
CA PRO A 27 -50.05 -53.23 32.67
C PRO A 27 -49.54 -53.70 31.30
N ILE A 28 -49.96 -53.02 30.23
CA ILE A 28 -49.32 -53.16 28.93
C ILE A 28 -48.00 -52.39 28.99
N SER A 29 -46.87 -53.10 28.82
CA SER A 29 -45.59 -52.46 28.56
C SER A 29 -45.65 -51.77 27.21
N LEU A 30 -45.72 -50.44 27.21
CA LEU A 30 -45.48 -49.64 26.03
C LEU A 30 -43.98 -49.67 25.72
N GLU A 31 -43.57 -50.61 24.86
CA GLU A 31 -42.24 -50.56 24.27
C GLU A 31 -42.19 -49.38 23.29
N ILE A 32 -41.71 -48.24 23.80
CA ILE A 32 -41.30 -47.13 22.94
C ILE A 32 -40.05 -47.61 22.21
N SER A 33 -40.24 -48.19 21.03
CA SER A 33 -39.13 -48.52 20.14
C SER A 33 -38.46 -47.20 19.77
N PRO A 34 -37.14 -47.04 20.00
CA PRO A 34 -36.45 -45.83 19.58
C PRO A 34 -36.66 -45.70 18.08
N THR A 35 -37.31 -44.62 17.65
CA THR A 35 -37.53 -44.34 16.24
C THR A 35 -36.15 -44.22 15.61
N ASN A 36 -35.73 -45.29 14.93
CA ASN A 36 -34.42 -45.40 14.31
C ASN A 36 -34.42 -44.47 13.09
N CYS A 37 -34.26 -43.17 13.33
CA CYS A 37 -34.33 -42.14 12.29
C CYS A 37 -33.02 -42.16 11.48
N LYS A 38 -32.87 -43.17 10.62
CA LYS A 38 -31.73 -43.29 9.70
C LYS A 38 -31.53 -42.02 8.86
N GLN A 39 -32.61 -41.36 8.47
CA GLN A 39 -32.55 -40.08 7.74
C GLN A 39 -31.98 -38.93 8.60
N CYS A 40 -32.23 -38.92 9.91
CA CYS A 40 -31.68 -37.93 10.82
C CYS A 40 -30.17 -38.15 11.02
N GLU A 41 -29.75 -39.40 11.17
CA GLU A 41 -28.34 -39.78 11.27
C GLU A 41 -27.58 -39.45 9.98
N GLU A 42 -28.14 -39.79 8.81
CA GLU A 42 -27.55 -39.44 7.51
C GLU A 42 -27.41 -37.92 7.33
N LYS A 43 -28.42 -37.14 7.74
CA LYS A 43 -28.37 -35.67 7.69
C LYS A 43 -27.32 -35.10 8.65
N LEU A 44 -27.21 -35.67 9.86
CA LEU A 44 -26.19 -35.29 10.83
C LEU A 44 -24.78 -35.54 10.28
N VAL A 45 -24.56 -36.72 9.69
CA VAL A 45 -23.28 -37.07 9.06
C VAL A 45 -22.94 -36.11 7.92
N ARG A 46 -23.91 -35.76 7.06
CA ARG A 46 -23.70 -34.77 6.00
C ARG A 46 -23.33 -33.40 6.55
N LEU A 47 -24.04 -32.91 7.56
CA LEU A 47 -23.75 -31.62 8.19
C LEU A 47 -22.37 -31.62 8.86
N GLN A 48 -21.96 -32.73 9.48
CA GLN A 48 -20.61 -32.88 10.03
C GLN A 48 -19.53 -32.85 8.94
N GLN A 49 -19.77 -33.49 7.80
CA GLN A 49 -18.87 -33.45 6.65
C GLN A 49 -18.77 -32.04 6.06
N GLU A 50 -19.89 -31.35 5.87
CA GLU A 50 -19.93 -29.97 5.37
C GLU A 50 -19.24 -29.00 6.33
N LEU A 51 -19.47 -29.15 7.64
CA LEU A 51 -18.80 -28.37 8.67
C LEU A 51 -17.29 -28.59 8.62
N THR A 52 -16.85 -29.85 8.55
CA THR A 52 -15.42 -30.20 8.47
C THR A 52 -14.78 -29.61 7.21
N ALA A 53 -15.44 -29.73 6.06
CA ALA A 53 -14.95 -29.15 4.80
C ALA A 53 -14.87 -27.61 4.87
N THR A 54 -15.83 -26.97 5.53
CA THR A 54 -15.84 -25.51 5.72
C THR A 54 -14.72 -25.06 6.65
N VAL A 55 -14.48 -25.77 7.75
CA VAL A 55 -13.37 -25.50 8.67
C VAL A 55 -12.02 -25.63 7.95
N GLN A 56 -11.83 -26.69 7.15
CA GLN A 56 -10.60 -26.86 6.37
C GLN A 56 -10.36 -25.73 5.39
N LYS A 57 -11.41 -25.30 4.67
CA LYS A 57 -11.32 -24.14 3.77
C LYS A 57 -10.95 -22.87 4.52
N LEU A 58 -11.56 -22.65 5.70
CA LEU A 58 -11.26 -21.48 6.53
C LEU A 58 -9.79 -21.47 6.95
N THR A 59 -9.28 -22.58 7.48
CA THR A 59 -7.87 -22.71 7.87
C THR A 59 -6.93 -22.45 6.68
N GLN A 60 -7.24 -23.01 5.51
CA GLN A 60 -6.43 -22.77 4.31
C GLN A 60 -6.44 -21.30 3.90
N THR A 61 -7.58 -20.61 4.00
CA THR A 61 -7.67 -19.18 3.71
C THR A 61 -6.94 -18.33 4.76
N GLU A 62 -6.95 -18.72 6.03
CA GLU A 62 -6.19 -18.05 7.09
C GLU A 62 -4.68 -18.16 6.87
N GLU A 63 -4.20 -19.36 6.49
CA GLU A 63 -2.80 -19.57 6.12
C GLU A 63 -2.40 -18.74 4.90
N SER A 64 -3.23 -18.76 3.86
CA SER A 64 -3.00 -17.97 2.64
C SER A 64 -2.99 -16.46 2.94
N LEU A 65 -3.86 -15.99 3.83
CA LEU A 65 -3.90 -14.60 4.26
C LEU A 65 -2.64 -14.23 5.06
N SER A 66 -2.20 -15.10 5.97
CA SER A 66 -0.96 -14.90 6.74
C SER A 66 0.27 -14.77 5.83
N GLN A 67 0.35 -15.62 4.80
CA GLN A 67 1.41 -15.53 3.80
C GLN A 67 1.33 -14.21 3.02
N ALA A 68 0.15 -13.83 2.53
CA ALA A 68 -0.04 -12.59 1.80
C ALA A 68 0.32 -11.34 2.62
N LEU A 69 0.03 -11.33 3.93
CA LEU A 69 0.43 -10.26 4.84
C LEU A 69 1.96 -10.16 4.97
N THR A 70 2.63 -11.30 5.02
CA THR A 70 4.10 -11.37 5.09
C THR A 70 4.73 -10.84 3.81
N ASP A 71 4.22 -11.26 2.65
CA ASP A 71 4.69 -10.77 1.35
C ASP A 71 4.47 -9.26 1.20
N LEU A 72 3.32 -8.75 1.68
CA LEU A 72 3.01 -7.33 1.67
C LEU A 72 3.99 -6.53 2.54
N TYR A 73 4.35 -7.03 3.71
CA TYR A 73 5.35 -6.41 4.58
C TYR A 73 6.72 -6.31 3.89
N PHE A 74 7.17 -7.38 3.21
CA PHE A 74 8.42 -7.34 2.45
C PHE A 74 8.36 -6.37 1.27
N ALA A 75 7.26 -6.36 0.52
CA ALA A 75 7.07 -5.44 -0.60
C ALA A 75 7.08 -3.97 -0.14
N GLN A 76 6.46 -3.65 0.99
CA GLN A 76 6.50 -2.30 1.55
C GLN A 76 7.91 -1.85 1.92
N ASN A 77 8.71 -2.74 2.51
CA ASN A 77 10.09 -2.44 2.85
C ASN A 77 10.96 -2.25 1.59
N ASP A 78 10.76 -3.07 0.55
CA ASP A 78 11.47 -2.93 -0.72
C ASP A 78 11.11 -1.62 -1.44
N ILE A 79 9.83 -1.21 -1.41
CA ILE A 79 9.38 0.08 -1.93
C ILE A 79 10.09 1.23 -1.21
N ALA A 80 10.08 1.22 0.13
CA ALA A 80 10.72 2.28 0.92
C ALA A 80 12.23 2.41 0.63
N GLN A 81 12.93 1.28 0.48
CA GLN A 81 14.36 1.29 0.09
C GLN A 81 14.58 1.85 -1.31
N LYS A 82 13.71 1.51 -2.27
CA LYS A 82 13.81 2.02 -3.64
C LYS A 82 13.54 3.52 -3.71
N GLU A 83 12.59 4.03 -2.93
CA GLU A 83 12.33 5.46 -2.84
C GLU A 83 13.57 6.23 -2.37
N GLU A 84 14.26 5.74 -1.33
CA GLU A 84 15.52 6.34 -0.86
C GLU A 84 16.61 6.34 -1.95
N ILE A 85 16.75 5.25 -2.69
CA ILE A 85 17.72 5.16 -3.80
C ILE A 85 17.37 6.14 -4.92
N ILE A 86 16.08 6.29 -5.25
CA ILE A 86 15.62 7.25 -6.26
C ILE A 86 15.96 8.68 -5.84
N ASP A 87 15.77 9.02 -4.57
CA ASP A 87 16.11 10.35 -4.03
C ASP A 87 17.61 10.61 -4.14
N GLN A 88 18.44 9.64 -3.72
CA GLN A 88 19.90 9.75 -3.84
C GLN A 88 20.36 9.90 -5.29
N LEU A 89 19.78 9.12 -6.21
CA LEU A 89 20.09 9.20 -7.63
C LEU A 89 19.63 10.51 -8.26
N THR A 90 18.49 11.05 -7.82
CA THR A 90 17.97 12.35 -8.28
C THR A 90 18.92 13.47 -7.88
N ILE A 91 19.36 13.49 -6.62
CA ILE A 91 20.38 14.44 -6.15
C ILE A 91 21.65 14.29 -6.98
N LYS A 92 22.14 13.06 -7.16
CA LYS A 92 23.35 12.80 -7.94
C LYS A 92 23.20 13.25 -9.40
N TYR A 93 22.07 12.99 -10.05
CA TYR A 93 21.78 13.40 -11.42
C TYR A 93 21.71 14.92 -11.58
N ASN A 94 21.17 15.62 -10.59
CA ASN A 94 21.13 17.09 -10.54
C ASN A 94 22.54 17.67 -10.30
N LEU A 95 23.35 17.01 -9.47
CA LEU A 95 24.74 17.40 -9.21
C LEU A 95 25.73 17.04 -10.34
N LEU A 96 25.39 16.10 -11.22
CA LEU A 96 26.37 15.47 -12.12
C LEU A 96 26.86 16.34 -13.30
N ILE A 97 26.51 17.62 -13.39
CA ILE A 97 26.90 18.42 -14.57
C ILE A 97 27.53 19.76 -14.21
N GLY A 98 28.29 19.80 -13.12
CA GLY A 98 29.30 20.84 -12.97
C GLY A 98 30.50 20.58 -13.89
N TYR A 99 31.07 21.62 -14.49
CA TYR A 99 32.34 21.49 -15.23
C TYR A 99 33.22 22.71 -15.03
N THR A 100 34.53 22.46 -15.04
CA THR A 100 35.56 23.50 -15.07
C THR A 100 36.31 23.43 -16.38
N MET A 101 36.56 24.59 -16.99
CA MET A 101 37.30 24.68 -18.23
C MET A 101 38.11 25.96 -18.30
N ASP A 102 39.25 25.90 -18.99
CA ASP A 102 40.02 27.08 -19.36
C ASP A 102 39.50 27.62 -20.69
N VAL A 103 39.19 28.91 -20.73
CA VAL A 103 38.67 29.63 -21.91
C VAL A 103 39.60 30.78 -22.24
N SER A 104 39.71 31.12 -23.53
CA SER A 104 40.33 32.36 -23.99
C SER A 104 39.27 33.44 -24.23
N ALA A 105 39.72 34.67 -24.49
CA ALA A 105 38.80 35.74 -24.91
C ALA A 105 38.06 35.36 -26.20
N GLY A 106 36.76 35.63 -26.27
CA GLY A 106 35.95 35.31 -27.44
C GLY A 106 34.51 34.93 -27.13
N TRP A 107 33.81 34.45 -28.15
CA TRP A 107 32.43 33.97 -28.08
C TRP A 107 32.37 32.45 -28.08
N TYR A 108 31.57 31.88 -27.18
CA TYR A 108 31.37 30.45 -27.05
C TYR A 108 29.90 30.14 -26.88
N LEU A 109 29.44 29.05 -27.50
CA LEU A 109 28.16 28.44 -27.19
C LEU A 109 28.40 27.36 -26.15
N MET A 110 27.80 27.53 -24.97
CA MET A 110 28.01 26.68 -23.81
C MET A 110 26.67 26.11 -23.36
N SER A 111 26.65 24.87 -22.89
CA SER A 111 25.43 24.25 -22.36
C SER A 111 25.39 24.39 -20.84
N GLY A 112 24.23 24.78 -20.31
CA GLY A 112 23.95 24.69 -18.89
C GLY A 112 23.85 23.24 -18.39
N PRO A 113 24.00 23.03 -17.08
CA PRO A 113 23.71 21.76 -16.42
C PRO A 113 22.22 21.38 -16.49
N ASN A 114 21.86 20.27 -15.84
CA ASN A 114 20.47 19.84 -15.70
C ASN A 114 19.63 20.76 -14.80
N THR A 115 20.28 21.64 -14.02
CA THR A 115 19.65 22.65 -13.17
C THR A 115 20.18 24.03 -13.54
N ASP A 116 19.56 25.08 -12.99
CA ASP A 116 20.08 26.43 -13.17
C ASP A 116 21.44 26.57 -12.47
N ALA A 117 22.38 27.27 -13.11
CA ALA A 117 23.74 27.43 -12.60
C ALA A 117 24.28 28.84 -12.82
N TYR A 118 25.04 29.33 -11.84
CA TYR A 118 25.73 30.61 -11.95
C TYR A 118 27.23 30.36 -12.18
N PRO A 119 27.80 30.83 -13.31
CA PRO A 119 29.22 30.63 -13.57
C PRO A 119 30.08 31.41 -12.58
N LYS A 120 31.19 30.80 -12.20
CA LYS A 120 32.27 31.45 -11.45
C LYS A 120 33.51 31.46 -12.34
N THR A 121 34.26 32.55 -12.33
CA THR A 121 35.48 32.67 -13.13
C THR A 121 36.67 33.05 -12.29
N VAL A 122 37.86 32.60 -12.68
CA VAL A 122 39.14 33.04 -12.13
C VAL A 122 40.01 33.54 -13.28
N PRO A 123 40.36 34.84 -13.34
CA PRO A 123 39.95 35.91 -12.41
C PRO A 123 38.45 36.23 -12.46
N ASP A 124 37.95 36.89 -11.40
CA ASP A 124 36.56 37.36 -11.33
C ASP A 124 36.21 38.31 -12.50
N GLU A 125 34.91 38.44 -12.79
CA GLU A 125 34.37 39.31 -13.85
C GLU A 125 34.94 39.05 -15.25
N CYS A 126 35.36 37.82 -15.55
CA CYS A 126 35.89 37.46 -16.86
C CYS A 126 34.80 37.44 -17.96
N ILE A 127 33.56 37.15 -17.59
CA ILE A 127 32.41 37.14 -18.50
C ILE A 127 31.97 38.57 -18.79
N GLU A 128 31.88 38.93 -20.06
CA GLU A 128 31.39 40.23 -20.52
C GLU A 128 29.87 40.29 -20.53
N VAL A 129 29.25 39.29 -21.16
CA VAL A 129 27.80 39.17 -21.37
C VAL A 129 27.42 37.72 -21.65
N MET A 130 26.18 37.35 -21.33
CA MET A 130 25.58 36.06 -21.66
C MET A 130 24.20 36.26 -22.31
N TYR A 131 23.86 35.43 -23.30
CA TYR A 131 22.58 35.47 -24.00
C TYR A 131 21.96 34.09 -24.18
N ILE A 132 20.65 33.99 -23.96
CA ILE A 132 19.83 32.83 -24.33
C ILE A 132 18.96 33.19 -25.53
N TYR A 133 18.61 32.18 -26.35
CA TYR A 133 17.62 32.36 -27.41
C TYR A 133 16.26 31.83 -26.94
N LYS A 134 15.30 32.73 -26.75
CA LYS A 134 13.97 32.42 -26.22
C LYS A 134 12.94 33.28 -26.93
N ASP A 135 11.77 32.72 -27.23
CA ASP A 135 10.64 33.45 -27.85
C ASP A 135 11.05 34.23 -29.12
N ASN A 136 11.83 33.58 -29.98
CA ASN A 136 12.38 34.12 -31.23
C ASN A 136 13.33 35.32 -31.09
N ARG A 137 13.91 35.57 -29.91
CA ARG A 137 14.86 36.66 -29.67
C ARG A 137 15.99 36.25 -28.72
N TYR A 138 17.06 37.05 -28.70
CA TYR A 138 18.10 36.90 -27.69
C TYR A 138 17.78 37.74 -26.46
N GLU A 139 17.89 37.13 -25.28
CA GLU A 139 17.70 37.78 -23.98
C GLU A 139 18.99 37.69 -23.18
N MET A 140 19.39 38.80 -22.56
CA MET A 140 20.58 38.83 -21.69
C MET A 140 20.27 38.13 -20.38
N VAL A 141 21.20 37.28 -19.92
CA VAL A 141 21.11 36.54 -18.65
C VAL A 141 22.44 36.63 -17.91
N ASP A 142 22.45 36.22 -16.65
CA ASP A 142 23.63 36.09 -15.79
C ASP A 142 23.81 34.66 -15.25
N TYR A 143 23.01 33.71 -15.75
CA TYR A 143 23.00 32.32 -15.36
C TYR A 143 22.86 31.40 -16.58
N PHE A 144 23.15 30.12 -16.36
CA PHE A 144 22.87 29.03 -17.28
C PHE A 144 21.51 28.41 -16.95
N PRO A 145 20.48 28.59 -17.78
CA PRO A 145 19.21 27.91 -17.56
C PRO A 145 19.37 26.41 -17.75
N ALA A 146 18.62 25.64 -16.97
CA ALA A 146 18.59 24.19 -17.06
C ALA A 146 18.40 23.70 -18.51
N ARG A 147 19.32 22.85 -18.97
CA ARG A 147 19.27 22.17 -20.28
C ARG A 147 19.25 23.11 -21.50
N GLN A 148 19.67 24.36 -21.36
CA GLN A 148 19.70 25.32 -22.46
C GLN A 148 21.13 25.73 -22.84
N GLY A 149 21.31 26.05 -24.11
CA GLY A 149 22.53 26.65 -24.62
C GLY A 149 22.55 28.17 -24.38
N VAL A 150 23.69 28.68 -23.94
CA VAL A 150 23.94 30.09 -23.68
C VAL A 150 25.14 30.54 -24.50
N TRP A 151 24.99 31.66 -25.20
CA TRP A 151 26.12 32.35 -25.82
C TRP A 151 26.82 33.19 -24.77
N VAL A 152 28.09 32.91 -24.51
CA VAL A 152 28.91 33.60 -23.52
C VAL A 152 30.06 34.29 -24.21
N LYS A 153 30.26 35.57 -23.89
CA LYS A 153 31.44 36.33 -24.33
C LYS A 153 32.39 36.52 -23.16
N PHE A 154 33.65 36.13 -23.34
CA PHE A 154 34.72 36.32 -22.35
C PHE A 154 35.61 37.49 -22.77
N ARG A 155 35.96 38.36 -21.81
CA ARG A 155 36.83 39.53 -22.01
C ARG A 155 38.30 39.14 -22.17
N GLN A 156 38.71 38.07 -21.48
CA GLN A 156 40.09 37.63 -21.37
C GLN A 156 40.15 36.12 -21.14
N ALA A 157 41.36 35.57 -21.11
CA ALA A 157 41.54 34.18 -20.72
C ALA A 157 41.25 34.00 -19.22
N CYS A 158 40.51 32.96 -18.87
CA CYS A 158 40.18 32.62 -17.50
C CYS A 158 39.80 31.15 -17.37
N GLN A 159 39.79 30.67 -16.12
CA GLN A 159 39.17 29.42 -15.78
C GLN A 159 37.71 29.69 -15.39
N MET A 160 36.77 28.97 -16.00
CA MET A 160 35.35 29.05 -15.66
C MET A 160 34.90 27.74 -15.02
N THR A 161 34.12 27.85 -13.94
CA THR A 161 33.40 26.75 -13.31
C THR A 161 31.91 27.02 -13.38
N VAL A 162 31.14 26.07 -13.90
CA VAL A 162 29.67 26.07 -13.88
C VAL A 162 29.25 24.92 -12.98
N GLU A 163 28.43 25.18 -11.97
CA GLU A 163 27.91 24.17 -11.04
C GLU A 163 26.42 24.40 -10.84
N GLY A 164 25.63 23.33 -10.90
CA GLY A 164 24.18 23.39 -10.68
C GLY A 164 23.84 23.81 -9.26
N ASN A 165 22.92 24.77 -9.11
CA ASN A 165 22.35 25.09 -7.80
C ASN A 165 21.40 23.97 -7.36
N LEU A 166 21.57 23.51 -6.13
CA LEU A 166 20.61 22.69 -5.40
C LEU A 166 19.75 23.65 -4.56
N GLU A 167 18.64 24.14 -5.12
CA GLU A 167 17.54 24.66 -4.29
C GLU A 167 16.66 23.52 -3.79
#